data_AF-A0A1G2CER4-F1
#
_entry.id   AF-A0A1G2CER4-F1
#
_cell.length_a   1.000
_cell.length_b   1.000
_cell.length_c   1.000
_cell.angle_alpha   90.00
_cell.angle_beta   90.00
_cell.angle_gamma   90.00
#
_symmetry.space_group_name_H-M   'P 1'
#
loop_
_entity.id
_entity.type
_entity.pdbx_description
1 polymer ?
#
loop_
_entity_poly.entity_id
_entity_poly.type
_entity_poly.pdbx_seq_one_letter_code
_entity_poly.pdbx_strand_id
1 'polypeptide(L)'
;MAFGALLFGMIAVQCIAYLFFQQQAGVVSHKKYIIYNACFMVGQAAQIIDSALMGAWASLSVAAFFFAATAFGAFRRYLLLRNPQ
;
A
#
# COMPACT_ATOMS: atom_id res chain seq x y z
N MET A 1 -14.26 -19.36 -2.30
CA MET A 1 -13.28 -19.24 -3.41
C MET A 1 -13.19 -17.82 -3.96
N ALA A 2 -14.30 -17.18 -4.36
CA ALA A 2 -14.28 -15.83 -4.94
C ALA A 2 -13.63 -14.76 -4.04
N PHE A 3 -13.92 -14.78 -2.73
CA PHE A 3 -13.38 -13.81 -1.79
C PHE A 3 -11.85 -13.90 -1.62
N GLY A 4 -11.29 -15.11 -1.48
CA GLY A 4 -9.84 -15.30 -1.41
C GLY A 4 -9.12 -14.87 -2.70
N ALA A 5 -9.72 -15.14 -3.87
CA ALA A 5 -9.18 -14.67 -5.14
C ALA A 5 -9.18 -13.13 -5.26
N LEU A 6 -10.20 -12.46 -4.70
CA LEU A 6 -10.24 -11.00 -4.63
C LEU A 6 -9.09 -10.45 -3.77
N LEU A 7 -8.90 -10.98 -2.55
CA LEU A 7 -7.80 -10.55 -1.67
C LEU A 7 -6.44 -10.78 -2.32
N PHE A 8 -6.27 -11.92 -3.01
CA PHE A 8 -5.05 -12.21 -3.75
C PHE A 8 -4.82 -11.21 -4.91
N GLY A 9 -5.88 -10.84 -5.64
CA GLY A 9 -5.81 -9.80 -6.67
C GLY A 9 -5.37 -8.44 -6.11
N MET A 10 -5.87 -8.07 -4.92
CA MET A 10 -5.46 -6.84 -4.23
C MET A 10 -3.97 -6.87 -3.84
N ILE A 11 -3.49 -8.01 -3.33
CA ILE A 11 -2.06 -8.19 -3.01
C ILE A 11 -1.21 -8.13 -4.29
N ALA A 12 -1.68 -8.71 -5.40
CA ALA A 12 -0.98 -8.62 -6.68
C ALA A 12 -0.83 -7.17 -7.17
N VAL A 13 -1.84 -6.31 -6.99
CA VAL A 13 -1.75 -4.87 -7.29
C VAL A 13 -0.63 -4.19 -6.50
N GLN A 14 -0.50 -4.49 -5.21
CA GLN A 14 0.61 -3.98 -4.39
C GLN A 14 1.96 -4.48 -4.94
N CYS A 15 2.10 -5.77 -5.26
CA CYS A 15 3.35 -6.33 -5.78
C CYS A 15 3.77 -5.67 -7.09
N ILE A 16 2.84 -5.50 -8.04
CA ILE A 16 3.10 -4.83 -9.32
C ILE A 16 3.52 -3.38 -9.09
N ALA A 17 2.77 -2.64 -8.27
CA ALA A 17 3.12 -1.26 -7.93
C ALA A 17 4.53 -1.18 -7.29
N TYR A 18 4.90 -2.18 -6.49
CA TYR A 18 6.16 -2.18 -5.75
C TYR A 18 7.33 -2.37 -6.70
N LEU A 19 7.20 -3.29 -7.67
CA LEU A 19 8.20 -3.49 -8.72
C LEU A 19 8.43 -2.20 -9.52
N PHE A 20 7.37 -1.51 -9.95
CA PHE A 20 7.51 -0.24 -10.68
C PHE A 20 8.10 0.89 -9.82
N PHE A 21 7.77 0.93 -8.53
CA PHE A 21 8.34 1.90 -7.60
C PHE A 21 9.84 1.65 -7.37
N GLN A 22 10.24 0.39 -7.21
CA GLN A 22 11.62 -0.02 -7.03
C GLN A 22 12.49 0.23 -8.26
N GLN A 23 11.96 0.05 -9.48
CA GLN A 23 12.67 0.37 -10.72
C GLN A 23 13.11 1.84 -10.79
N GLN A 24 12.41 2.74 -10.09
CA GLN A 24 12.75 4.17 -10.00
C GLN A 24 13.59 4.50 -8.76
N ALA A 25 14.11 3.49 -8.04
CA ALA A 25 14.85 3.63 -6.78
C ALA A 25 14.12 4.49 -5.72
N GLY A 26 12.78 4.56 -5.78
CA GLY A 26 11.96 5.44 -4.94
C GLY A 26 12.02 6.94 -5.29
N VAL A 27 12.79 7.33 -6.30
CA VAL A 27 12.90 8.72 -6.79
C VAL A 27 11.78 8.99 -7.80
N VAL A 28 10.56 9.12 -7.30
CA VAL A 28 9.36 9.38 -8.11
C VAL A 28 8.78 10.74 -7.77
N SER A 29 8.08 11.36 -8.73
CA SER A 29 7.36 12.63 -8.51
C SER A 29 6.27 12.49 -7.44
N HIS A 30 5.86 13.59 -6.81
CA HIS A 30 4.80 13.57 -5.78
C HIS A 30 3.52 12.85 -6.24
N LYS A 31 3.08 13.12 -7.47
CA LYS A 31 1.89 12.46 -8.06
C LYS A 31 2.06 10.95 -8.16
N LYS A 32 3.19 10.49 -8.73
CA LYS A 32 3.49 9.06 -8.86
C LYS A 32 3.60 8.38 -7.48
N TYR A 33 4.25 9.04 -6.52
CA TYR A 33 4.37 8.54 -5.15
C TYR A 33 3.02 8.30 -4.49
N ILE A 34 2.07 9.24 -4.64
CA ILE A 34 0.73 9.10 -4.09
C ILE A 34 0.00 7.92 -4.75
N ILE A 35 0.11 7.77 -6.07
CA ILE A 35 -0.50 6.66 -6.80
C ILE A 35 0.08 5.31 -6.34
N TYR A 36 1.40 5.18 -6.26
CA TYR A 36 2.04 3.94 -5.80
C TYR A 36 1.62 3.57 -4.37
N ASN A 37 1.59 4.55 -3.46
CA ASN A 37 1.13 4.30 -2.09
C ASN A 37 -0.36 3.94 -2.03
N ALA A 38 -1.21 4.51 -2.88
CA ALA A 38 -2.60 4.08 -2.99
C ALA A 38 -2.70 2.60 -3.39
N CYS A 39 -1.89 2.15 -4.36
CA CYS A 39 -1.81 0.75 -4.74
C CYS A 39 -1.24 -0.15 -3.61
N PHE A 40 -0.27 0.34 -2.83
CA PHE A 40 0.26 -0.40 -1.67
C PHE A 40 -0.81 -0.59 -0.59
N MET A 41 -1.56 0.46 -0.28
CA MET A 41 -2.64 0.41 0.71
C MET A 41 -3.72 -0.61 0.34
N VAL A 42 -4.01 -0.81 -0.97
CA VAL A 42 -4.95 -1.84 -1.42
C VAL A 42 -4.49 -3.24 -1.02
N GLY A 43 -3.22 -3.60 -1.27
CA GLY A 43 -2.70 -4.91 -0.88
C GLY A 43 -2.53 -5.07 0.63
N GLN A 44 -2.10 -4.02 1.32
CA GLN A 44 -1.96 -4.02 2.79
C GLN A 44 -3.33 -4.20 3.46
N ALA A 45 -4.39 -3.56 2.94
CA ALA A 45 -5.75 -3.76 3.41
C ALA A 45 -6.22 -5.22 3.22
N ALA A 46 -5.92 -5.82 2.06
CA ALA A 46 -6.22 -7.24 1.85
C ALA A 46 -5.46 -8.15 2.82
N GLN A 47 -4.18 -7.87 3.07
CA GLN A 47 -3.37 -8.63 4.01
C GLN A 47 -3.84 -8.47 5.46
N ILE A 48 -4.31 -7.28 5.86
CA ILE A 48 -4.94 -7.04 7.17
C ILE A 48 -6.21 -7.90 7.32
N ILE A 49 -7.08 -7.88 6.30
CA ILE A 49 -8.35 -8.64 6.31
C ILE A 49 -8.05 -10.15 6.38
N ASP A 50 -7.18 -10.66 5.52
CA ASP A 50 -6.82 -12.08 5.48
C ASP A 50 -6.19 -12.53 6.80
N SER A 51 -5.26 -11.75 7.33
CA SER A 51 -4.60 -12.05 8.61
C SER A 51 -5.57 -12.03 9.79
N ALA A 52 -6.55 -11.13 9.79
CA ALA A 52 -7.59 -11.07 10.82
C ALA A 52 -8.48 -12.32 10.78
N LEU A 53 -8.88 -12.76 9.58
CA LEU A 53 -9.71 -13.95 9.39
C LEU A 53 -8.98 -15.24 9.77
N MET A 54 -7.66 -15.29 9.55
CA MET A 54 -6.82 -16.45 9.86
C MET A 54 -6.23 -16.42 11.29
N GLY A 55 -6.48 -15.37 12.08
CA GLY A 55 -5.90 -15.21 13.42
C GLY A 55 -4.37 -15.00 13.42
N ALA A 56 -3.79 -14.54 12.31
CA ALA A 56 -2.36 -14.32 12.14
C ALA A 56 -1.93 -12.94 12.64
N TRP A 57 -2.00 -12.72 13.97
CA TRP A 57 -1.83 -11.40 14.60
C TRP A 57 -0.50 -10.70 14.31
N ALA A 58 0.59 -11.46 14.16
CA ALA A 58 1.89 -10.90 13.79
C ALA A 58 1.86 -10.28 12.38
N SER A 59 1.31 -11.00 11.40
CA SER A 59 1.18 -10.50 10.03
C SER A 59 0.20 -9.32 9.96
N LEU A 60 -0.90 -9.39 10.71
CA LEU A 60 -1.86 -8.29 10.84
C LEU A 60 -1.18 -7.01 11.36
N SER A 61 -0.38 -7.12 12.42
CA SER A 61 0.28 -5.98 13.05
C SER A 61 1.27 -5.31 12.09
N VAL A 62 2.04 -6.12 11.37
CA VAL A 62 2.99 -5.65 10.35
C VAL A 62 2.25 -4.97 9.20
N ALA A 63 1.20 -5.59 8.66
CA ALA A 63 0.41 -5.03 7.56
C ALA A 63 -0.29 -3.71 7.96
N ALA A 64 -0.83 -3.64 9.18
CA ALA A 64 -1.45 -2.43 9.73
C ALA A 64 -0.44 -1.30 9.93
N PHE A 65 0.76 -1.61 10.45
CA PHE A 65 1.84 -0.63 10.57
C PHE A 65 2.23 -0.06 9.21
N PHE A 66 2.47 -0.93 8.22
CA PHE A 66 2.82 -0.50 6.87
C PHE A 66 1.71 0.31 6.22
N PHE A 67 0.44 -0.08 6.39
CA PHE A 67 -0.71 0.70 5.93
C PHE A 67 -0.69 2.13 6.49
N ALA A 68 -0.52 2.28 7.81
CA ALA A 68 -0.49 3.58 8.45
C ALA A 68 0.70 4.44 7.98
N ALA A 69 1.89 3.84 7.87
CA ALA A 69 3.09 4.53 7.40
C ALA A 69 2.96 4.98 5.93
N THR A 70 2.45 4.10 5.06
CA THR A 70 2.17 4.36 3.65
C THR A 70 1.14 5.49 3.51
N ALA A 71 0.04 5.46 4.27
CA ALA A 71 -0.98 6.50 4.28
C ALA A 71 -0.41 7.86 4.71
N PHE A 72 0.38 7.89 5.79
CA PHE A 72 1.02 9.11 6.28
C PHE A 72 1.98 9.70 5.23
N GLY A 73 2.82 8.87 4.61
CA GLY A 73 3.74 9.31 3.55
C GLY A 73 2.99 9.89 2.34
N ALA A 74 1.93 9.22 1.89
CA ALA A 74 1.09 9.69 0.79
C ALA A 74 0.43 11.05 1.13
N PHE A 75 -0.12 11.18 2.33
CA PHE A 75 -0.75 12.41 2.80
C PHE A 75 0.25 13.57 2.86
N ARG A 76 1.44 13.36 3.42
CA ARG A 76 2.51 14.38 3.46
C ARG A 76 2.87 14.87 2.05
N ARG A 77 3.05 13.96 1.08
CA ARG A 77 3.35 14.34 -0.30
C ARG A 77 2.17 15.01 -1.00
N TYR A 78 0.94 14.68 -0.64
CA TYR A 78 -0.26 15.38 -1.15
C TYR A 78 -0.30 16.85 -0.69
N LEU A 79 0.02 17.12 0.58
CA LEU A 79 0.10 18.50 1.09
C LEU A 79 1.17 19.32 0.35
N LEU A 80 2.34 18.75 0.11
CA LEU A 80 3.42 19.40 -0.65
C LEU A 80 3.02 19.68 -2.11
N LEU A 81 2.24 18.79 -2.72
CA LEU A 81 1.73 18.99 -4.09
C LEU A 81 0.71 20.13 -4.16
N ARG A 82 -0.11 20.29 -3.12
CA ARG A 82 -1.16 21.33 -3.06
C ARG A 82 -0.60 22.70 -2.69
N ASN A 83 0.41 22.74 -1.82
CA ASN A 83 1.06 23.97 -1.36
C ASN A 83 2.57 23.88 -1.65
N PRO A 84 3.00 23.97 -2.92
CA PRO A 84 4.41 24.10 -3.24
C PRO A 84 4.90 25.43 -2.68
N GLN A 85 5.79 25.37 -1.68
CA GLN A 85 6.52 26.54 -1.19
C GLN A 85 7.50 27.04 -2.25
#